data_AF-A0A2A2WK69-F1
#
_entry.id   AF-A0A2A2WK69-F1
#
_cell.length_a   1.000
_cell.length_b   1.000
_cell.length_c   1.000
_cell.angle_alpha   90.00
_cell.angle_beta   90.00
_cell.angle_gamma   90.00
#
_symmetry.space_group_name_H-M   'P 1'
#
loop_
_entity.id
_entity.type
_entity.pdbx_description
1 polymer ?
#
loop_
_entity_poly.entity_id
_entity_poly.type
_entity_poly.pdbx_seq_one_letter_code
_entity_poly.pdbx_strand_id
1 'polypeptide(L)'
;MDGEQEPVAASDLASPVDVAAPRQTSFARFLYNQNPFYLISCLLVIYGCQSLAISGGSLLDKSISMAGGIAAYTLLMAVVCVGVVRVAKVWDDARSIFLVVVISLVAVTTGFDELCIGDQSTAGVFACAAAALVLMVTEGTLWLCRIRLSLWYRTAFYAHYAVLIGFPLLLGRAVATRNDPLANWGSVLFSVAIAASVLLLIPAIRRGPDSARDNGTPWSWPLYPISAFVILVVLAGIRSHAIWMSFGFYGVAGKFEPFLLLPILAAVIVLIAEAGLGRRNQALQGLAIISTSGLLLCASTRGGATWLPIQSDLNYLFGSSLTAALGVILLVYTWMTIRGVRYAVFGLPTTLLVTGLAAPLPEIGQSVGLTSWMFPAAACVILLIMTLRMASADWLWAALAGVAATTIAMVGDAYGHQIDGLIAATAFATLAMLIIGALFKTQLAVLLRYLAAGVMSFAAIVIVFRSLQNPQDMVLYAGGAIAVVSLAYGMLIRRRGWLAVAALQAVLFCGTFSYQGHRSGKLRRLNWPIASGLMCLCVGVAITTGKTGLYRRIAERKGDRKPSGFQSGL
;
A
#
# COMPACT_ATOMS: atom_id res chain seq x y z
N MET A 1 -48.89 56.98 -40.37
CA MET A 1 -49.01 55.51 -40.57
C MET A 1 -47.69 54.96 -40.09
N ASP A 2 -47.63 54.88 -38.77
CA ASP A 2 -46.42 54.79 -37.97
C ASP A 2 -46.42 53.39 -37.37
N GLY A 3 -45.55 52.53 -37.88
CA GLY A 3 -45.32 51.20 -37.36
C GLY A 3 -44.17 51.26 -36.36
N GLU A 4 -44.52 51.30 -35.09
CA GLU A 4 -43.61 51.37 -33.94
C GLU A 4 -42.67 50.16 -33.85
N GLN A 5 -41.46 50.46 -33.40
CA GLN A 5 -40.38 49.53 -33.09
C GLN A 5 -40.73 48.69 -31.85
N GLU A 6 -40.78 47.36 -31.99
CA GLU A 6 -40.69 46.46 -30.84
C GLU A 6 -39.20 46.24 -30.45
N PRO A 7 -38.82 46.48 -29.18
CA PRO A 7 -37.46 46.24 -28.71
C PRO A 7 -37.22 44.74 -28.50
N VAL A 8 -36.14 44.23 -29.08
CA VAL A 8 -35.63 42.88 -28.84
C VAL A 8 -35.23 42.77 -27.36
N ALA A 9 -36.07 42.09 -26.57
CA ALA A 9 -35.82 41.80 -25.18
C ALA A 9 -34.66 40.80 -25.05
N ALA A 10 -33.49 41.32 -24.69
CA ALA A 10 -32.38 40.54 -24.16
C ALA A 10 -32.72 40.10 -22.73
N SER A 11 -33.23 38.88 -22.55
CA SER A 11 -33.46 38.31 -21.21
C SER A 11 -33.66 36.78 -21.25
N ASP A 12 -32.69 36.04 -21.79
CA ASP A 12 -32.50 34.61 -21.47
C ASP A 12 -31.07 34.43 -20.96
N LEU A 13 -30.76 35.13 -19.88
CA LEU A 13 -29.62 34.82 -19.03
C LEU A 13 -29.98 33.56 -18.23
N ALA A 14 -29.36 32.45 -18.63
CA ALA A 14 -29.36 31.18 -17.93
C ALA A 14 -29.26 31.40 -16.42
N SER A 15 -30.32 31.03 -15.72
CA SER A 15 -30.34 30.91 -14.27
C SER A 15 -29.15 30.04 -13.84
N PRO A 16 -28.27 30.52 -12.93
CA PRO A 16 -27.19 29.71 -12.42
C PRO A 16 -27.79 28.48 -11.73
N VAL A 17 -27.35 27.30 -12.16
CA VAL A 17 -27.63 26.05 -11.45
C VAL A 17 -27.02 26.22 -10.05
N ASP A 18 -27.87 26.38 -9.05
CA ASP A 18 -27.48 26.36 -7.64
C ASP A 18 -26.82 25.02 -7.32
N VAL A 19 -25.49 24.98 -7.40
CA VAL A 19 -24.68 23.88 -6.90
C VAL A 19 -24.76 23.96 -5.37
N ALA A 20 -25.75 23.27 -4.80
CA ALA A 20 -25.94 23.18 -3.36
C ALA A 20 -24.61 22.81 -2.68
N ALA A 21 -24.12 23.74 -1.85
CA ALA A 21 -22.91 23.53 -1.06
C ALA A 21 -23.03 22.28 -0.18
N PRO A 22 -21.92 21.52 0.06
CA PRO A 22 -21.95 20.35 0.91
C PRO A 22 -22.39 20.76 2.32
N ARG A 23 -23.59 20.34 2.74
CA ARG A 23 -24.13 20.57 4.08
C ARG A 23 -23.17 19.98 5.11
N GLN A 24 -22.45 20.85 5.82
CA GLN A 24 -21.70 20.48 7.01
C GLN A 24 -22.68 19.94 8.06
N THR A 25 -22.63 18.64 8.32
CA THR A 25 -23.40 18.01 9.38
C THR A 25 -22.80 18.40 10.73
N SER A 26 -23.50 19.25 11.48
CA SER A 26 -23.14 19.62 12.86
C SER A 26 -23.00 18.38 13.75
N PHE A 27 -21.95 18.33 14.57
CA PHE A 27 -21.68 17.28 15.55
C PHE A 27 -22.86 17.04 16.51
N ALA A 28 -23.65 18.07 16.80
CA ALA A 28 -24.87 17.95 17.60
C ALA A 28 -25.97 17.12 16.89
N ARG A 29 -26.07 17.22 15.56
CA ARG A 29 -26.99 16.41 14.75
C ARG A 29 -26.53 14.96 14.62
N PHE A 30 -25.21 14.74 14.68
CA PHE A 30 -24.63 13.39 14.76
C PHE A 30 -24.94 12.73 16.10
N LEU A 31 -24.75 13.42 17.24
CA LEU A 31 -25.09 12.91 18.57
C LEU A 31 -26.59 12.68 18.76
N TYR A 32 -27.44 13.54 18.18
CA TYR A 32 -28.90 13.39 18.24
C TYR A 32 -29.40 12.19 17.40
N ASN A 33 -28.77 11.94 16.24
CA ASN A 33 -29.15 10.82 15.36
C ASN A 33 -28.41 9.50 15.66
N GLN A 34 -27.35 9.54 16.47
CA GLN A 34 -26.60 8.37 16.90
C GLN A 34 -26.47 8.39 18.42
N ASN A 35 -27.50 7.91 19.11
CA ASN A 35 -27.52 7.85 20.56
C ASN A 35 -26.38 6.93 21.08
N PRO A 36 -25.28 7.47 21.63
CA PRO A 36 -24.12 6.68 22.04
C PRO A 36 -24.38 5.91 23.35
N PHE A 37 -25.44 6.25 24.08
CA PHE A 37 -25.76 5.65 25.37
C PHE A 37 -26.05 4.15 25.26
N TYR A 38 -26.55 3.67 24.12
CA TYR A 38 -26.72 2.23 23.89
C TYR A 38 -25.38 1.49 23.85
N LEU A 39 -24.36 2.07 23.23
CA LEU A 39 -23.03 1.47 23.18
C LEU A 39 -22.37 1.51 24.57
N ILE A 40 -22.49 2.63 25.28
CA ILE A 40 -21.98 2.78 26.65
C ILE A 40 -22.67 1.77 27.59
N SER A 41 -23.99 1.64 27.49
CA SER A 41 -24.76 0.64 28.24
C SER A 41 -24.28 -0.77 27.95
N CYS A 42 -24.09 -1.14 26.69
CA CYS A 42 -23.56 -2.44 26.31
C CYS A 42 -22.16 -2.69 26.91
N LEU A 43 -21.27 -1.69 26.87
CA LEU A 43 -19.93 -1.80 27.46
C LEU A 43 -19.99 -1.98 28.98
N LEU A 44 -20.84 -1.22 29.68
CA LEU A 44 -21.04 -1.34 31.12
C LEU A 44 -21.61 -2.70 31.52
N VAL A 45 -22.54 -3.25 30.73
CA VAL A 45 -23.10 -4.59 30.96
C VAL A 45 -22.04 -5.66 30.75
N ILE A 46 -21.27 -5.60 29.66
CA ILE A 46 -20.17 -6.55 29.42
C ILE A 46 -19.14 -6.48 30.55
N TYR A 47 -18.74 -5.28 30.95
CA TYR A 47 -17.82 -5.07 32.08
C TYR A 47 -18.40 -5.60 33.40
N GLY A 48 -19.68 -5.35 33.67
CA GLY A 48 -20.39 -5.88 34.83
C GLY A 48 -20.40 -7.42 34.85
N CYS A 49 -20.76 -8.05 33.74
CA CYS A 49 -20.72 -9.51 33.58
C CYS A 49 -19.31 -10.07 33.78
N GLN A 50 -18.27 -9.41 33.25
CA GLN A 50 -16.88 -9.81 33.45
C GLN A 50 -16.47 -9.69 34.93
N SER A 51 -16.82 -8.60 35.60
CA SER A 51 -16.50 -8.40 37.01
C SER A 51 -17.16 -9.46 37.90
N LEU A 52 -18.43 -9.81 37.62
CA LEU A 52 -19.17 -10.88 38.30
C LEU A 52 -18.54 -12.26 38.06
N ALA A 53 -18.11 -12.54 36.83
CA ALA A 53 -17.44 -13.81 36.50
C ALA A 53 -16.07 -13.96 37.19
N ILE A 54 -15.37 -12.85 37.45
CA ILE A 54 -14.09 -12.87 38.18
C ILE A 54 -14.29 -13.17 39.67
N SER A 55 -15.42 -12.74 40.27
CA SER A 55 -15.65 -12.78 41.72
C SER A 55 -15.94 -14.14 42.38
N GLY A 56 -16.05 -15.26 41.64
CA GLY A 56 -15.97 -16.61 42.23
C GLY A 56 -16.90 -17.66 41.62
N GLY A 57 -16.43 -18.92 41.56
CA GLY A 57 -17.18 -20.08 41.06
C GLY A 57 -16.34 -21.07 40.24
N SER A 58 -16.93 -22.21 39.86
CA SER A 58 -16.35 -23.16 38.91
C SER A 58 -16.25 -22.53 37.50
N LEU A 59 -15.40 -23.06 36.60
CA LEU A 59 -15.28 -22.55 35.21
C LEU A 59 -16.63 -22.50 34.48
N LEU A 60 -17.50 -23.46 34.79
CA LEU A 60 -18.84 -23.57 34.24
C LEU A 60 -19.73 -22.42 34.76
N ASP A 61 -19.70 -22.12 36.06
CA ASP A 61 -20.47 -21.01 36.65
C ASP A 61 -20.04 -19.65 36.09
N LYS A 62 -18.73 -19.47 35.88
CA LYS A 62 -18.17 -18.25 35.27
C LYS A 62 -18.63 -18.09 33.82
N SER A 63 -18.56 -19.16 33.03
CA SER A 63 -18.98 -19.14 31.63
C SER A 63 -20.50 -18.93 31.52
N ILE A 64 -21.31 -19.56 32.38
CA ILE A 64 -22.76 -19.38 32.44
C ILE A 64 -23.12 -17.95 32.82
N SER A 65 -22.53 -17.41 33.89
CA SER A 65 -22.86 -16.06 34.37
C SER A 65 -22.49 -14.99 33.33
N MET A 66 -21.34 -15.11 32.69
CA MET A 66 -20.90 -14.17 31.66
C MET A 66 -21.71 -14.32 30.37
N ALA A 67 -21.72 -15.50 29.76
CA ALA A 67 -22.42 -15.72 28.49
C ALA A 67 -23.94 -15.59 28.64
N GLY A 68 -24.50 -16.09 29.74
CA GLY A 68 -25.92 -15.99 30.07
C GLY A 68 -26.38 -14.56 30.34
N GLY A 69 -25.59 -13.77 31.07
CA GLY A 69 -25.87 -12.35 31.29
C GLY A 69 -25.87 -11.54 30.00
N ILE A 70 -24.87 -11.76 29.13
CA ILE A 70 -24.80 -11.11 27.82
C ILE A 70 -25.93 -11.60 26.91
N ALA A 71 -26.27 -12.90 26.93
CA ALA A 71 -27.38 -13.45 26.15
C ALA A 71 -28.74 -12.86 26.57
N ALA A 72 -29.00 -12.74 27.87
CA ALA A 72 -30.22 -12.12 28.40
C ALA A 72 -30.31 -10.64 27.99
N TYR A 73 -29.19 -9.90 28.11
CA TYR A 73 -29.12 -8.52 27.64
C TYR A 73 -29.35 -8.40 26.13
N THR A 74 -28.77 -9.30 25.35
CA THR A 74 -28.95 -9.33 23.88
C THR A 74 -30.41 -9.54 23.51
N LEU A 75 -31.10 -10.45 24.20
CA LEU A 75 -32.52 -10.73 23.98
C LEU A 75 -33.39 -9.52 24.38
N LEU A 76 -33.09 -8.88 25.52
CA LEU A 76 -33.74 -7.64 25.92
C LEU A 76 -33.57 -6.55 24.85
N MET A 77 -32.34 -6.34 24.36
CA MET A 77 -32.05 -5.35 23.32
C MET A 77 -32.73 -5.68 21.99
N ALA A 78 -32.84 -6.96 21.63
CA ALA A 78 -33.60 -7.39 20.46
C ALA A 78 -35.09 -7.08 20.59
N VAL A 79 -35.69 -7.34 21.77
CA VAL A 79 -37.09 -6.99 22.05
C VAL A 79 -37.31 -5.48 21.99
N VAL A 80 -36.43 -4.69 22.60
CA VAL A 80 -36.47 -3.22 22.52
C VAL A 80 -36.35 -2.75 21.07
N CYS A 81 -35.45 -3.34 20.29
CA CYS A 81 -35.29 -3.04 18.87
C CYS A 81 -36.59 -3.26 18.09
N VAL A 82 -37.21 -4.43 18.27
CA VAL A 82 -38.49 -4.77 17.62
C VAL A 82 -39.58 -3.79 18.04
N GLY A 83 -39.64 -3.43 19.33
CA GLY A 83 -40.58 -2.43 19.86
C GLY A 83 -40.40 -1.06 19.22
N VAL A 84 -39.16 -0.55 19.14
CA VAL A 84 -38.83 0.75 18.53
C VAL A 84 -39.20 0.77 17.05
N VAL A 85 -38.89 -0.30 16.31
CA VAL A 85 -39.19 -0.38 14.88
C VAL A 85 -40.69 -0.52 14.61
N ARG A 86 -41.39 -1.39 15.35
CA ARG A 86 -42.79 -1.74 15.06
C ARG A 86 -43.80 -0.77 15.67
N VAL A 87 -43.51 -0.25 16.86
CA VAL A 87 -44.41 0.65 17.60
C VAL A 87 -44.05 2.11 17.34
N ALA A 88 -42.79 2.49 17.59
CA ALA A 88 -42.37 3.89 17.49
C ALA A 88 -42.02 4.33 16.05
N LYS A 89 -41.69 3.38 15.16
CA LYS A 89 -41.26 3.62 13.76
C LYS A 89 -40.06 4.59 13.65
N VAL A 90 -39.24 4.68 14.70
CA VAL A 90 -38.03 5.52 14.73
C VAL A 90 -36.84 4.69 14.24
N TRP A 91 -36.54 4.81 12.95
CA TRP A 91 -35.49 4.00 12.32
C TRP A 91 -34.06 4.49 12.59
N ASP A 92 -33.87 5.77 12.93
CA ASP A 92 -32.53 6.29 13.19
C ASP A 92 -31.94 5.67 14.46
N ASP A 93 -32.73 5.60 15.54
CA ASP A 93 -32.34 4.93 16.80
C ASP A 93 -32.27 3.40 16.66
N ALA A 94 -33.16 2.79 15.87
CA ALA A 94 -33.13 1.35 15.66
C ALA A 94 -31.76 0.87 15.13
N ARG A 95 -31.09 1.68 14.29
CA ARG A 95 -29.81 1.33 13.68
C ARG A 95 -28.74 1.04 14.72
N SER A 96 -28.56 1.93 15.70
CA SER A 96 -27.53 1.76 16.74
C SER A 96 -27.84 0.56 17.62
N ILE A 97 -29.12 0.33 17.93
CA ILE A 97 -29.58 -0.85 18.68
C ILE A 97 -29.28 -2.15 17.94
N PHE A 98 -29.52 -2.23 16.62
CA PHE A 98 -29.14 -3.41 15.82
C PHE A 98 -27.65 -3.70 15.88
N LEU A 99 -26.82 -2.66 15.80
CA LEU A 99 -25.37 -2.81 15.91
C LEU A 99 -24.95 -3.30 17.30
N VAL A 100 -25.59 -2.80 18.36
CA VAL A 100 -25.38 -3.30 19.73
C VAL A 100 -25.75 -4.78 19.84
N VAL A 101 -26.87 -5.22 19.29
CA VAL A 101 -27.26 -6.65 19.27
C VAL A 101 -26.18 -7.49 18.58
N VAL A 102 -25.65 -7.05 17.43
CA VAL A 102 -24.55 -7.75 16.74
C VAL A 102 -23.30 -7.83 17.63
N ILE A 103 -22.91 -6.72 18.27
CA ILE A 103 -21.77 -6.67 19.19
C ILE A 103 -21.97 -7.65 20.37
N SER A 104 -23.14 -7.63 21.00
CA SER A 104 -23.45 -8.50 22.13
C SER A 104 -23.45 -9.97 21.72
N LEU A 105 -23.97 -10.32 20.54
CA LEU A 105 -23.88 -11.69 20.01
C LEU A 105 -22.43 -12.13 19.82
N VAL A 106 -21.54 -11.26 19.31
CA VAL A 106 -20.11 -11.58 19.23
C VAL A 106 -19.51 -11.76 20.63
N ALA A 107 -19.88 -10.91 21.59
CA ALA A 107 -19.41 -11.05 22.97
C ALA A 107 -19.86 -12.36 23.63
N VAL A 108 -21.05 -12.89 23.33
CA VAL A 108 -21.45 -14.24 23.77
C VAL A 108 -20.46 -15.30 23.26
N THR A 109 -19.96 -15.16 22.03
CA THR A 109 -18.99 -16.12 21.47
C THR A 109 -17.62 -16.10 22.16
N THR A 110 -17.27 -15.02 22.86
CA THR A 110 -16.05 -14.96 23.66
C THR A 110 -16.23 -15.57 25.05
N GLY A 111 -17.49 -15.84 25.44
CA GLY A 111 -17.89 -16.26 26.77
C GLY A 111 -17.40 -17.62 27.22
N PHE A 112 -17.01 -18.48 26.28
CA PHE A 112 -16.78 -19.90 26.53
C PHE A 112 -15.37 -20.38 26.14
N ASP A 113 -14.43 -19.46 25.86
CA ASP A 113 -13.06 -19.82 25.45
C ASP A 113 -12.32 -20.64 26.50
N GLU A 114 -12.40 -20.24 27.76
CA GLU A 114 -11.79 -20.98 28.86
C GLU A 114 -12.40 -22.38 28.99
N LEU A 115 -13.70 -22.49 28.71
CA LEU A 115 -14.42 -23.75 28.72
C LEU A 115 -13.94 -24.69 27.60
N CYS A 116 -13.59 -24.15 26.42
CA CYS A 116 -13.01 -24.92 25.33
C CYS A 116 -11.68 -25.60 25.70
N ILE A 117 -10.93 -25.04 26.64
CA ILE A 117 -9.66 -25.61 27.12
C ILE A 117 -9.91 -26.62 28.25
N GLY A 118 -10.83 -26.30 29.16
CA GLY A 118 -11.08 -27.10 30.37
C GLY A 118 -11.98 -28.32 30.16
N ASP A 119 -13.09 -28.18 29.44
CA ASP A 119 -14.07 -29.25 29.22
C ASP A 119 -14.74 -29.15 27.83
N GLN A 120 -14.21 -29.94 26.90
CA GLN A 120 -14.63 -29.98 25.51
C GLN A 120 -16.12 -30.38 25.34
N SER A 121 -16.64 -31.24 26.22
CA SER A 121 -18.01 -31.78 26.09
C SER A 121 -19.03 -30.68 26.38
N THR A 122 -18.85 -29.98 27.50
CA THR A 122 -19.66 -28.84 27.90
C THR A 122 -19.48 -27.68 26.92
N ALA A 123 -18.25 -27.41 26.45
CA ALA A 123 -18.00 -26.41 25.43
C ALA A 123 -18.79 -26.65 24.13
N GLY A 124 -18.91 -27.91 23.69
CA GLY A 124 -19.73 -28.28 22.54
C GLY A 124 -21.21 -27.94 22.73
N VAL A 125 -21.76 -28.18 23.93
CA VAL A 125 -23.15 -27.81 24.27
C VAL A 125 -23.32 -26.28 24.26
N PHE A 126 -22.37 -25.53 24.83
CA PHE A 126 -22.40 -24.06 24.79
C PHE A 126 -22.34 -23.50 23.38
N ALA A 127 -21.51 -24.07 22.52
CA ALA A 127 -21.41 -23.65 21.13
C ALA A 127 -22.73 -23.87 20.37
N CYS A 128 -23.39 -25.02 20.58
CA CYS A 128 -24.72 -25.28 20.04
C CYS A 128 -25.76 -24.28 20.57
N ALA A 129 -25.74 -23.98 21.86
CA ALA A 129 -26.62 -22.98 22.48
C ALA A 129 -26.38 -21.56 21.93
N ALA A 130 -25.11 -21.16 21.77
CA ALA A 130 -24.73 -19.88 21.19
C ALA A 130 -25.16 -19.78 19.72
N ALA A 131 -24.97 -20.84 18.93
CA ALA A 131 -25.43 -20.88 17.53
C ALA A 131 -26.96 -20.78 17.44
N ALA A 132 -27.69 -21.51 18.30
CA ALA A 132 -29.14 -21.41 18.38
C ALA A 132 -29.60 -20.00 18.78
N LEU A 133 -28.92 -19.37 19.75
CA LEU A 133 -29.20 -18.00 20.16
C LEU A 133 -28.98 -17.01 19.02
N VAL A 134 -27.85 -17.11 18.30
CA VAL A 134 -27.56 -16.26 17.14
C VAL A 134 -28.65 -16.42 16.09
N LEU A 135 -29.03 -17.64 15.72
CA LEU A 135 -30.09 -17.89 14.74
C LEU A 135 -31.44 -17.34 15.20
N MET A 136 -31.84 -17.65 16.44
CA MET A 136 -33.11 -17.22 17.02
C MET A 136 -33.22 -15.70 17.09
N VAL A 137 -32.19 -15.02 17.62
CA VAL A 137 -32.19 -13.56 17.77
C VAL A 137 -32.15 -12.90 16.40
N THR A 138 -31.30 -13.38 15.48
CA THR A 138 -31.12 -12.71 14.18
C THR A 138 -32.32 -12.92 13.25
N GLU A 139 -32.76 -14.16 13.03
CA GLU A 139 -33.94 -14.43 12.20
C GLU A 139 -35.21 -13.92 12.87
N GLY A 140 -35.33 -14.01 14.20
CA GLY A 140 -36.44 -13.44 14.95
C GLY A 140 -36.53 -11.93 14.76
N THR A 141 -35.42 -11.21 14.91
CA THR A 141 -35.41 -9.75 14.72
C THR A 141 -35.66 -9.36 13.26
N LEU A 142 -35.05 -10.07 12.29
CA LEU A 142 -35.29 -9.81 10.86
C LEU A 142 -36.76 -10.06 10.48
N TRP A 143 -37.34 -11.17 10.95
CA TRP A 143 -38.72 -11.54 10.67
C TRP A 143 -39.71 -10.57 11.33
N LEU A 144 -39.54 -10.28 12.62
CA LEU A 144 -40.42 -9.37 13.37
C LEU A 144 -40.38 -7.94 12.84
N CYS A 145 -39.20 -7.45 12.45
CA CYS A 145 -39.01 -6.12 11.85
C CYS A 145 -39.33 -6.09 10.35
N ARG A 146 -39.67 -7.23 9.74
CA ARG A 146 -39.93 -7.39 8.29
C ARG A 146 -38.77 -6.92 7.40
N ILE A 147 -37.54 -7.12 7.88
CA ILE A 147 -36.32 -6.75 7.18
C ILE A 147 -35.89 -7.88 6.27
N ARG A 148 -35.71 -7.59 4.99
CA ARG A 148 -35.27 -8.56 3.99
C ARG A 148 -33.80 -8.34 3.67
N LEU A 149 -32.97 -9.26 4.18
CA LEU A 149 -31.55 -9.31 3.86
C LEU A 149 -31.32 -10.27 2.69
N SER A 150 -30.51 -9.86 1.70
CA SER A 150 -30.17 -10.71 0.55
C SER A 150 -29.48 -12.01 1.01
N LEU A 151 -29.64 -13.09 0.23
CA LEU A 151 -29.07 -14.40 0.54
C LEU A 151 -27.57 -14.33 0.85
N TRP A 152 -26.80 -13.62 0.02
CA TRP A 152 -25.35 -13.49 0.18
C TRP A 152 -24.94 -12.76 1.46
N TYR A 153 -25.67 -11.72 1.84
CA TYR A 153 -25.45 -11.05 3.13
C TYR A 153 -25.77 -12.00 4.30
N ARG A 154 -26.87 -12.76 4.22
CA ARG A 154 -27.20 -13.78 5.25
C ARG A 154 -26.13 -14.86 5.35
N THR A 155 -25.70 -15.43 4.22
CA THR A 155 -24.67 -16.47 4.18
C THR A 155 -23.35 -15.98 4.75
N ALA A 156 -22.88 -14.79 4.35
CA ALA A 156 -21.65 -14.22 4.90
C ALA A 156 -21.76 -13.96 6.40
N PHE A 157 -22.91 -13.46 6.87
CA PHE A 157 -23.16 -13.21 8.29
C PHE A 157 -23.11 -14.50 9.11
N TYR A 158 -23.83 -15.54 8.69
CA TYR A 158 -23.83 -16.82 9.40
C TYR A 158 -22.48 -17.55 9.30
N ALA A 159 -21.79 -17.47 8.16
CA ALA A 159 -20.44 -18.00 8.03
C ALA A 159 -19.48 -17.32 9.02
N HIS A 160 -19.62 -16.02 9.23
CA HIS A 160 -18.78 -15.28 10.18
C HIS A 160 -19.00 -15.76 11.62
N TYR A 161 -20.25 -15.89 12.06
CA TYR A 161 -20.55 -16.44 13.40
C TYR A 161 -20.16 -17.91 13.53
N ALA A 162 -20.30 -18.71 12.47
CA ALA A 162 -19.84 -20.09 12.46
C ALA A 162 -18.32 -20.18 12.71
N VAL A 163 -17.54 -19.27 12.13
CA VAL A 163 -16.10 -19.16 12.43
C VAL A 163 -15.87 -18.71 13.88
N LEU A 164 -16.58 -17.67 14.36
CA LEU A 164 -16.43 -17.17 15.74
C LEU A 164 -16.74 -18.22 16.81
N ILE A 165 -17.68 -19.13 16.56
CA ILE A 165 -18.09 -20.19 17.49
C ILE A 165 -17.27 -21.47 17.29
N GLY A 166 -17.10 -21.90 16.04
CA GLY A 166 -16.47 -23.19 15.73
C GLY A 166 -14.95 -23.19 15.89
N PHE A 167 -14.30 -22.05 15.67
CA PHE A 167 -12.84 -21.99 15.70
C PHE A 167 -12.26 -22.14 17.12
N PRO A 168 -12.80 -21.47 18.17
CA PRO A 168 -12.37 -21.71 19.55
C PRO A 168 -12.56 -23.17 19.99
N LEU A 169 -13.63 -23.85 19.57
CA LEU A 169 -13.81 -25.28 19.85
C LEU A 169 -12.72 -26.15 19.23
N LEU A 170 -12.36 -25.85 17.99
CA LEU A 170 -11.33 -26.58 17.26
C LEU A 170 -9.94 -26.35 17.88
N LEU A 171 -9.64 -25.11 18.29
CA LEU A 171 -8.41 -24.79 18.99
C LEU A 171 -8.36 -25.37 20.40
N GLY A 172 -9.44 -25.29 21.16
CA GLY A 172 -9.55 -25.91 22.49
C GLY A 172 -9.25 -27.40 22.43
N ARG A 173 -9.80 -28.10 21.43
CA ARG A 173 -9.49 -29.51 21.21
C ARG A 173 -8.02 -29.74 20.88
N ALA A 174 -7.45 -28.93 19.98
CA ALA A 174 -6.04 -29.04 19.61
C ALA A 174 -5.11 -28.80 20.81
N VAL A 175 -5.46 -27.84 21.66
CA VAL A 175 -4.76 -27.55 22.92
C VAL A 175 -4.88 -28.74 23.88
N ALA A 176 -6.09 -29.27 24.09
CA ALA A 176 -6.32 -30.42 24.95
C ALA A 176 -5.58 -31.68 24.48
N THR A 177 -5.47 -31.90 23.16
CA THR A 177 -4.74 -33.04 22.58
C THR A 177 -3.24 -32.80 22.38
N ARG A 178 -2.70 -31.64 22.79
CA ARG A 178 -1.30 -31.23 22.56
C ARG A 178 -0.86 -31.32 21.09
N ASN A 179 -1.70 -30.83 20.19
CA ASN A 179 -1.38 -30.73 18.76
C ASN A 179 -0.70 -29.37 18.49
N ASP A 180 0.61 -29.32 18.74
CA ASP A 180 1.40 -28.08 18.70
C ASP A 180 1.30 -27.32 17.36
N PRO A 181 1.37 -27.97 16.17
CA PRO A 181 1.24 -27.27 14.90
C PRO A 181 -0.08 -26.52 14.75
N LEU A 182 -1.21 -27.17 15.07
CA LEU A 182 -2.53 -26.56 14.87
C LEU A 182 -2.78 -25.45 15.89
N ALA A 183 -2.31 -25.61 17.12
CA ALA A 183 -2.43 -24.58 18.13
C ALA A 183 -1.58 -23.34 17.82
N ASN A 184 -0.36 -23.52 17.30
CA ASN A 184 0.51 -22.42 16.89
C ASN A 184 -0.06 -21.65 15.70
N TRP A 185 -0.50 -22.35 14.64
CA TRP A 185 -1.09 -21.75 13.45
C TRP A 185 -2.52 -21.25 13.64
N GLY A 186 -3.17 -21.63 14.73
CA GLY A 186 -4.58 -21.38 15.01
C GLY A 186 -5.01 -19.93 14.84
N SER A 187 -4.27 -18.99 15.42
CA SER A 187 -4.61 -17.55 15.35
C SER A 187 -4.57 -16.98 13.92
N VAL A 188 -3.63 -17.43 13.09
CA VAL A 188 -3.54 -17.04 11.68
C VAL A 188 -4.65 -17.70 10.88
N LEU A 189 -4.87 -18.99 11.08
CA LEU A 189 -5.94 -19.75 10.43
C LEU A 189 -7.34 -19.19 10.75
N PHE A 190 -7.56 -18.73 11.98
CA PHE A 190 -8.78 -18.01 12.37
C PHE A 190 -8.97 -16.77 11.50
N SER A 191 -7.92 -15.96 11.37
CA SER A 191 -7.94 -14.72 10.59
C SER A 191 -8.18 -14.98 9.10
N VAL A 192 -7.63 -16.07 8.56
CA VAL A 192 -7.91 -16.56 7.19
C VAL A 192 -9.36 -17.03 7.03
N ALA A 193 -9.91 -17.77 8.01
CA ALA A 193 -11.30 -18.22 7.99
C ALA A 193 -12.28 -17.04 8.05
N ILE A 194 -11.98 -16.03 8.88
CA ILE A 194 -12.73 -14.78 8.91
C ILE A 194 -12.64 -14.07 7.56
N ALA A 195 -11.45 -13.94 6.97
CA ALA A 195 -11.28 -13.34 5.65
C ALA A 195 -12.12 -14.06 4.58
N ALA A 196 -12.15 -15.40 4.60
CA ALA A 196 -12.98 -16.19 3.70
C ALA A 196 -14.48 -15.89 3.88
N SER A 197 -14.97 -15.79 5.13
CA SER A 197 -16.37 -15.41 5.40
C SER A 197 -16.72 -14.02 4.87
N VAL A 198 -15.78 -13.07 4.94
CA VAL A 198 -15.94 -11.70 4.43
C VAL A 198 -15.97 -11.70 2.90
N LEU A 199 -15.17 -12.52 2.23
CA LEU A 199 -15.17 -12.64 0.78
C LEU A 199 -16.49 -13.20 0.20
N LEU A 200 -17.31 -13.89 1.00
CA LEU A 200 -18.67 -14.29 0.60
C LEU A 200 -19.59 -13.09 0.32
N LEU A 201 -19.20 -11.87 0.72
CA LEU A 201 -19.90 -10.63 0.39
C LEU A 201 -19.69 -10.14 -1.04
N ILE A 202 -18.72 -10.69 -1.78
CA ILE A 202 -18.40 -10.25 -3.16
C ILE A 202 -19.65 -10.17 -4.05
N PRO A 203 -20.52 -11.20 -4.13
CA PRO A 203 -21.68 -11.15 -5.01
C PRO A 203 -22.69 -10.06 -4.61
N ALA A 204 -22.84 -9.81 -3.31
CA ALA A 204 -23.73 -8.77 -2.80
C ALA A 204 -23.20 -7.37 -3.13
N ILE A 205 -21.91 -7.14 -2.90
CA ILE A 205 -21.25 -5.85 -3.14
C ILE A 205 -21.23 -5.51 -4.63
N ARG A 206 -21.03 -6.51 -5.51
CA ARG A 206 -21.09 -6.30 -6.97
C ARG A 206 -22.46 -5.82 -7.44
N ARG A 207 -23.55 -6.31 -6.84
CA ARG A 207 -24.92 -5.85 -7.13
C ARG A 207 -25.20 -4.45 -6.56
N GLY A 208 -24.40 -3.99 -5.60
CA GLY A 208 -24.45 -2.62 -5.09
C GLY A 208 -25.84 -2.27 -4.53
N PRO A 209 -26.39 -1.08 -4.86
CA PRO A 209 -27.71 -0.64 -4.36
C PRO A 209 -28.83 -1.64 -4.66
N ASP A 210 -28.75 -2.38 -5.76
CA ASP A 210 -29.80 -3.31 -6.20
C ASP A 210 -29.96 -4.48 -5.21
N SER A 211 -28.88 -4.84 -4.51
CA SER A 211 -28.91 -5.85 -3.44
C SER A 211 -29.66 -5.40 -2.18
N ALA A 212 -29.87 -4.10 -2.02
CA ALA A 212 -30.53 -3.47 -0.89
C ALA A 212 -31.87 -2.82 -1.27
N ARG A 213 -32.32 -2.93 -2.53
CA ARG A 213 -33.66 -2.51 -2.94
C ARG A 213 -34.70 -3.39 -2.22
N ASP A 214 -35.78 -2.78 -1.76
CA ASP A 214 -36.91 -3.44 -1.11
C ASP A 214 -36.55 -4.25 0.16
N ASN A 215 -35.53 -3.80 0.89
CA ASN A 215 -35.07 -4.44 2.13
C ASN A 215 -35.97 -4.19 3.35
N GLY A 216 -37.00 -3.35 3.23
CA GLY A 216 -37.93 -3.00 4.30
C GLY A 216 -37.42 -1.95 5.29
N THR A 217 -36.28 -1.30 5.01
CA THR A 217 -35.66 -0.27 5.86
C THR A 217 -35.48 1.04 5.07
N PRO A 218 -35.46 2.21 5.74
CA PRO A 218 -35.20 3.48 5.06
C PRO A 218 -33.72 3.73 4.75
N TRP A 219 -32.82 2.84 5.17
CA TRP A 219 -31.38 3.07 5.06
C TRP A 219 -30.85 2.74 3.67
N SER A 220 -30.13 3.68 3.08
CA SER A 220 -29.51 3.53 1.77
C SER A 220 -28.19 2.75 1.82
N TRP A 221 -27.92 2.00 0.75
CA TRP A 221 -26.58 1.47 0.47
C TRP A 221 -25.58 2.64 0.26
N PRO A 222 -24.35 2.61 0.80
CA PRO A 222 -23.68 1.48 1.44
C PRO A 222 -23.92 1.34 2.95
N LEU A 223 -24.58 2.29 3.61
CA LEU A 223 -24.68 2.30 5.08
C LEU A 223 -25.38 1.04 5.63
N TYR A 224 -26.43 0.58 4.96
CA TYR A 224 -27.05 -0.72 5.23
C TYR A 224 -26.88 -1.67 4.04
N PRO A 225 -26.51 -2.95 4.26
CA PRO A 225 -26.20 -3.62 5.53
C PRO A 225 -24.71 -3.59 5.92
N ILE A 226 -23.85 -2.87 5.18
CA ILE A 226 -22.39 -2.98 5.32
C ILE A 226 -21.90 -2.51 6.70
N SER A 227 -22.59 -1.60 7.40
CA SER A 227 -22.14 -1.17 8.73
C SER A 227 -22.08 -2.30 9.76
N ALA A 228 -22.97 -3.29 9.67
CA ALA A 228 -22.90 -4.47 10.54
C ALA A 228 -21.64 -5.30 10.26
N PHE A 229 -21.29 -5.48 8.99
CA PHE A 229 -20.08 -6.21 8.59
C PHE A 229 -18.80 -5.46 8.94
N VAL A 230 -18.78 -4.13 8.87
CA VAL A 230 -17.64 -3.33 9.35
C VAL A 230 -17.40 -3.58 10.83
N ILE A 231 -18.45 -3.57 11.64
CA ILE A 231 -18.34 -3.88 13.07
C ILE A 231 -17.89 -5.32 13.29
N LEU A 232 -18.46 -6.29 12.58
CA LEU A 232 -18.03 -7.69 12.66
C LEU A 232 -16.53 -7.84 12.33
N VAL A 233 -16.04 -7.19 11.27
CA VAL A 233 -14.62 -7.21 10.89
C VAL A 233 -13.74 -6.61 11.98
N VAL A 234 -14.13 -5.45 12.54
CA VAL A 234 -13.38 -4.81 13.63
C VAL A 234 -13.35 -5.71 14.86
N LEU A 235 -14.49 -6.25 15.26
CA LEU A 235 -14.58 -7.19 16.38
C LEU A 235 -13.79 -8.47 16.11
N ALA A 236 -13.80 -8.98 14.89
CA ALA A 236 -13.01 -10.15 14.51
C ALA A 236 -11.50 -9.87 14.58
N GLY A 237 -11.06 -8.65 14.27
CA GLY A 237 -9.66 -8.23 14.45
C GLY A 237 -9.25 -8.11 15.93
N ILE A 238 -10.14 -7.65 16.80
CA ILE A 238 -9.93 -7.70 18.26
C ILE A 238 -9.91 -9.17 18.72
N ARG A 239 -10.82 -9.97 18.17
CA ARG A 239 -11.00 -11.38 18.51
C ARG A 239 -9.80 -12.23 18.09
N SER A 240 -9.16 -11.96 16.96
CA SER A 240 -7.97 -12.70 16.53
C SER A 240 -6.83 -12.56 17.54
N HIS A 241 -6.69 -11.38 18.15
CA HIS A 241 -5.74 -11.17 19.24
C HIS A 241 -6.17 -11.88 20.53
N ALA A 242 -7.46 -11.83 20.89
CA ALA A 242 -7.97 -12.56 22.05
C ALA A 242 -7.75 -14.08 21.92
N ILE A 243 -8.03 -14.66 20.75
CA ILE A 243 -7.78 -16.09 20.48
C ILE A 243 -6.30 -16.43 20.63
N TRP A 244 -5.40 -15.58 20.13
CA TRP A 244 -3.98 -15.77 20.32
C TRP A 244 -3.58 -15.74 21.81
N MET A 245 -4.16 -14.82 22.60
CA MET A 245 -3.91 -14.76 24.05
C MET A 245 -4.48 -15.98 24.80
N SER A 246 -5.66 -16.46 24.43
CA SER A 246 -6.34 -17.56 25.11
C SER A 246 -5.78 -18.93 24.76
N PHE A 247 -5.38 -19.17 23.50
CA PHE A 247 -5.00 -20.50 23.00
C PHE A 247 -3.52 -20.61 22.56
N GLY A 248 -2.73 -19.54 22.63
CA GLY A 248 -1.32 -19.56 22.22
C GLY A 248 -0.40 -20.16 23.28
N PHE A 249 0.22 -21.32 22.99
CA PHE A 249 1.04 -22.07 23.95
C PHE A 249 2.37 -21.43 24.38
N TYR A 250 2.97 -20.54 23.56
CA TYR A 250 4.38 -20.13 23.73
C TYR A 250 4.67 -18.63 23.45
N GLY A 251 3.67 -17.76 23.55
CA GLY A 251 3.84 -16.33 23.25
C GLY A 251 4.16 -15.47 24.48
N VAL A 252 4.87 -14.36 24.28
CA VAL A 252 4.88 -13.25 25.25
C VAL A 252 3.49 -12.62 25.22
N ALA A 253 2.59 -13.12 26.08
CA ALA A 253 1.24 -12.60 26.19
C ALA A 253 1.27 -11.09 26.48
N GLY A 254 0.53 -10.30 25.70
CA GLY A 254 0.29 -8.88 25.99
C GLY A 254 0.64 -7.88 24.88
N LYS A 255 1.27 -8.27 23.77
CA LYS A 255 1.49 -7.37 22.62
C LYS A 255 0.61 -7.73 21.43
N PHE A 256 -0.13 -6.76 20.91
CA PHE A 256 -0.92 -6.95 19.69
C PHE A 256 -0.01 -7.23 18.49
N GLU A 257 -0.34 -8.27 17.72
CA GLU A 257 0.37 -8.63 16.49
C GLU A 257 -0.44 -8.17 15.26
N PRO A 258 -0.02 -7.11 14.55
CA PRO A 258 -0.69 -6.61 13.35
C PRO A 258 -0.76 -7.63 12.21
N PHE A 259 0.15 -8.61 12.19
CA PHE A 259 0.18 -9.67 11.18
C PHE A 259 -1.12 -10.50 11.14
N LEU A 260 -1.81 -10.65 12.28
CA LEU A 260 -3.10 -11.35 12.35
C LEU A 260 -4.19 -10.64 11.54
N LEU A 261 -4.09 -9.31 11.36
CA LEU A 261 -5.06 -8.56 10.57
C LEU A 261 -4.85 -8.69 9.06
N LEU A 262 -3.69 -9.18 8.61
CA LEU A 262 -3.30 -9.19 7.20
C LEU A 262 -4.34 -9.89 6.31
N PRO A 263 -4.83 -11.11 6.60
CA PRO A 263 -5.83 -11.78 5.74
C PRO A 263 -7.16 -11.03 5.73
N ILE A 264 -7.58 -10.52 6.89
CA ILE A 264 -8.87 -9.83 7.08
C ILE A 264 -8.87 -8.52 6.28
N LEU A 265 -7.83 -7.70 6.42
CA LEU A 265 -7.68 -6.45 5.69
C LEU A 265 -7.53 -6.68 4.19
N ALA A 266 -6.80 -7.71 3.77
CA ALA A 266 -6.71 -8.08 2.36
C ALA A 266 -8.10 -8.41 1.77
N ALA A 267 -8.94 -9.17 2.49
CA ALA A 267 -10.31 -9.44 2.08
C ALA A 267 -11.15 -8.16 1.97
N VAL A 268 -11.05 -7.26 2.95
CA VAL A 268 -11.74 -5.96 2.91
C VAL A 268 -11.31 -5.13 1.69
N ILE A 269 -10.02 -5.09 1.38
CA ILE A 269 -9.49 -4.36 0.21
C ILE A 269 -10.02 -4.95 -1.09
N VAL A 270 -10.11 -6.27 -1.20
CA VAL A 270 -10.75 -6.96 -2.34
C VAL A 270 -12.22 -6.54 -2.46
N LEU A 271 -12.96 -6.44 -1.36
CA LEU A 271 -14.35 -5.95 -1.39
C LEU A 271 -14.45 -4.48 -1.83
N ILE A 272 -13.54 -3.60 -1.37
CA ILE A 272 -13.48 -2.19 -1.79
C ILE A 272 -13.21 -2.10 -3.30
N ALA A 273 -12.28 -2.92 -3.81
CA ALA A 273 -11.98 -2.99 -5.24
C ALA A 273 -13.18 -3.50 -6.06
N GLU A 274 -13.87 -4.56 -5.61
CA GLU A 274 -15.10 -5.03 -6.27
C GLU A 274 -16.22 -3.97 -6.25
N ALA A 275 -16.37 -3.22 -5.15
CA ALA A 275 -17.31 -2.10 -5.08
C ALA A 275 -16.95 -0.99 -6.09
N GLY A 276 -15.66 -0.67 -6.21
CA GLY A 276 -15.13 0.31 -7.17
C GLY A 276 -15.29 -0.11 -8.62
N LEU A 277 -15.14 -1.41 -8.92
CA LEU A 277 -15.37 -1.98 -10.25
C LEU A 277 -16.86 -1.99 -10.61
N GLY A 278 -17.72 -2.47 -9.71
CA GLY A 278 -19.17 -2.53 -9.93
C GLY A 278 -19.79 -1.16 -10.20
N ARG A 279 -19.32 -0.11 -9.52
CA ARG A 279 -19.81 1.27 -9.70
C ARG A 279 -19.01 2.11 -10.70
N ARG A 280 -17.95 1.56 -11.29
CA ARG A 280 -16.95 2.31 -12.09
C ARG A 280 -16.43 3.57 -11.37
N ASN A 281 -16.36 3.53 -10.03
CA ASN A 281 -15.93 4.67 -9.23
C ASN A 281 -14.40 4.66 -9.06
N GLN A 282 -13.74 5.62 -9.69
CA GLN A 282 -12.28 5.74 -9.67
C GLN A 282 -11.73 6.03 -8.27
N ALA A 283 -12.47 6.73 -7.42
CA ALA A 283 -12.03 7.04 -6.06
C ALA A 283 -11.92 5.77 -5.20
N LEU A 284 -12.89 4.84 -5.33
CA LEU A 284 -12.84 3.57 -4.61
C LEU A 284 -11.75 2.64 -5.13
N GLN A 285 -11.51 2.65 -6.45
CA GLN A 285 -10.39 1.90 -7.04
C GLN A 285 -9.03 2.45 -6.57
N GLY A 286 -8.88 3.78 -6.53
CA GLY A 286 -7.68 4.44 -5.99
C GLY A 286 -7.49 4.16 -4.50
N LEU A 287 -8.57 4.19 -3.71
CA LEU A 287 -8.55 3.81 -2.30
C LEU A 287 -8.08 2.37 -2.13
N ALA A 288 -8.60 1.43 -2.92
CA ALA A 288 -8.19 0.04 -2.85
C ALA A 288 -6.68 -0.14 -3.11
N ILE A 289 -6.14 0.52 -4.15
CA ILE A 289 -4.70 0.49 -4.47
C ILE A 289 -3.86 1.05 -3.32
N ILE A 290 -4.22 2.23 -2.80
CA ILE A 290 -3.48 2.86 -1.69
C ILE A 290 -3.55 1.97 -0.44
N SER A 291 -4.72 1.42 -0.13
CA SER A 291 -4.91 0.51 0.99
C SER A 291 -4.14 -0.80 0.83
N THR A 292 -3.96 -1.33 -0.39
CA THR A 292 -3.11 -2.51 -0.64
C THR A 292 -1.69 -2.27 -0.18
N SER A 293 -1.09 -1.10 -0.50
CA SER A 293 0.25 -0.75 0.00
C SER A 293 0.27 -0.58 1.53
N GLY A 294 -0.84 -0.14 2.12
CA GLY A 294 -1.02 -0.04 3.57
C GLY A 294 -0.94 -1.38 4.31
N LEU A 295 -1.11 -2.52 3.63
CA LEU A 295 -0.92 -3.85 4.24
C LEU A 295 0.51 -4.10 4.71
N LEU A 296 1.50 -3.34 4.24
CA LEU A 296 2.86 -3.39 4.77
C LEU A 296 2.94 -3.03 6.26
N LEU A 297 1.99 -2.25 6.77
CA LEU A 297 1.89 -1.94 8.20
C LEU A 297 1.59 -3.19 9.04
N CYS A 298 0.99 -4.23 8.45
CA CYS A 298 0.79 -5.51 9.15
C CYS A 298 2.09 -6.29 9.36
N ALA A 299 3.17 -5.93 8.65
CA ALA A 299 4.48 -6.56 8.77
C ALA A 299 5.52 -5.70 9.49
N SER A 300 5.12 -4.57 10.09
CA SER A 300 6.06 -3.64 10.73
C SER A 300 6.62 -4.12 12.07
N THR A 301 6.33 -5.36 12.49
CA THR A 301 6.81 -5.92 13.75
C THR A 301 8.28 -6.33 13.66
N ARG A 302 9.11 -5.87 14.61
CA ARG A 302 10.52 -6.28 14.86
C ARG A 302 11.37 -6.49 13.60
N GLY A 303 11.38 -5.53 12.68
CA GLY A 303 12.18 -5.64 11.44
C GLY A 303 11.72 -6.75 10.49
N GLY A 304 10.43 -7.09 10.50
CA GLY A 304 9.82 -8.14 9.68
C GLY A 304 9.60 -9.47 10.41
N ALA A 305 9.80 -9.54 11.73
CA ALA A 305 9.58 -10.73 12.54
C ALA A 305 8.29 -10.64 13.38
N THR A 306 7.52 -11.73 13.44
CA THR A 306 6.29 -11.82 14.25
C THR A 306 6.60 -12.19 15.70
N TRP A 307 5.76 -11.77 16.65
CA TRP A 307 5.77 -12.27 18.04
C TRP A 307 5.04 -13.61 18.21
N LEU A 308 4.47 -14.14 17.13
CA LEU A 308 3.72 -15.38 17.15
C LEU A 308 4.66 -16.60 17.28
N PRO A 309 4.23 -17.67 17.97
CA PRO A 309 5.00 -18.92 18.08
C PRO A 309 5.38 -19.56 16.74
N ILE A 310 4.66 -19.24 15.66
CA ILE A 310 4.91 -19.74 14.31
C ILE A 310 6.13 -19.10 13.61
N GLN A 311 6.88 -18.22 14.27
CA GLN A 311 7.95 -17.47 13.59
C GLN A 311 8.96 -18.39 12.89
N SER A 312 9.36 -19.51 13.51
CA SER A 312 10.27 -20.49 12.89
C SER A 312 9.67 -21.12 11.63
N ASP A 313 8.43 -21.59 11.73
CA ASP A 313 7.73 -22.25 10.63
C ASP A 313 7.45 -21.27 9.49
N LEU A 314 7.12 -20.03 9.85
CA LEU A 314 6.87 -18.94 8.92
C LEU A 314 8.15 -18.53 8.20
N ASN A 315 9.30 -18.53 8.89
CA ASN A 315 10.58 -18.28 8.25
C ASN A 315 10.95 -19.40 7.26
N TYR A 316 10.72 -20.65 7.64
CA TYR A 316 10.97 -21.79 6.78
C TYR A 316 10.08 -21.78 5.52
N LEU A 317 8.77 -21.60 5.68
CA LEU A 317 7.78 -21.69 4.60
C LEU A 317 7.68 -20.41 3.75
N PHE A 318 7.67 -19.25 4.40
CA PHE A 318 7.33 -17.96 3.79
C PHE A 318 8.43 -16.89 3.91
N GLY A 319 9.49 -17.15 4.68
CA GLY A 319 10.64 -16.24 4.84
C GLY A 319 10.52 -15.30 6.03
N SER A 320 9.56 -14.39 6.03
CA SER A 320 9.28 -13.52 7.18
C SER A 320 7.87 -12.93 7.11
N SER A 321 7.46 -12.17 8.14
CA SER A 321 6.16 -11.49 8.13
C SER A 321 6.07 -10.48 6.99
N LEU A 322 7.18 -9.82 6.66
CA LEU A 322 7.31 -8.91 5.54
C LEU A 322 7.16 -9.63 4.21
N THR A 323 7.81 -10.77 4.05
CA THR A 323 7.73 -11.59 2.83
C THR A 323 6.31 -12.12 2.62
N ALA A 324 5.66 -12.58 3.68
CA ALA A 324 4.26 -13.01 3.64
C ALA A 324 3.31 -11.85 3.30
N ALA A 325 3.49 -10.67 3.90
CA ALA A 325 2.69 -9.49 3.59
C ALA A 325 2.88 -9.04 2.13
N LEU A 326 4.12 -9.00 1.63
CA LEU A 326 4.42 -8.70 0.23
C LEU A 326 3.82 -9.76 -0.72
N GLY A 327 3.80 -11.02 -0.33
CA GLY A 327 3.12 -12.09 -1.06
C GLY A 327 1.60 -11.84 -1.17
N VAL A 328 0.95 -11.47 -0.06
CA VAL A 328 -0.47 -11.10 -0.06
C VAL A 328 -0.73 -9.85 -0.90
N ILE A 329 0.12 -8.83 -0.79
CA ILE A 329 0.05 -7.62 -1.61
C ILE A 329 0.17 -7.95 -3.10
N LEU A 330 1.11 -8.82 -3.47
CA LEU A 330 1.31 -9.27 -4.83
C LEU A 330 0.08 -10.00 -5.36
N LEU A 331 -0.52 -10.89 -4.56
CA LEU A 331 -1.76 -11.60 -4.91
C LEU A 331 -2.92 -10.63 -5.12
N VAL A 332 -3.09 -9.66 -4.22
CA VAL A 332 -4.15 -8.65 -4.32
C VAL A 332 -3.97 -7.78 -5.57
N TYR A 333 -2.75 -7.29 -5.86
CA TYR A 333 -2.48 -6.53 -7.08
C TYR A 333 -2.66 -7.37 -8.35
N THR A 334 -2.28 -8.64 -8.31
CA THR A 334 -2.45 -9.56 -9.45
C THR A 334 -3.92 -9.76 -9.73
N TRP A 335 -4.70 -10.02 -8.68
CA TRP A 335 -6.15 -10.13 -8.77
C TRP A 335 -6.79 -8.83 -9.30
N MET A 336 -6.41 -7.66 -8.77
CA MET A 336 -6.91 -6.36 -9.25
C MET A 336 -6.56 -6.11 -10.72
N THR A 337 -5.36 -6.53 -11.15
CA THR A 337 -4.89 -6.42 -12.53
C THR A 337 -5.72 -7.30 -13.47
N ILE A 338 -5.97 -8.56 -13.09
CA ILE A 338 -6.82 -9.50 -13.85
C ILE A 338 -8.25 -8.94 -13.97
N ARG A 339 -8.74 -8.25 -12.93
CA ARG A 339 -10.07 -7.63 -12.90
C ARG A 339 -10.15 -6.27 -13.60
N GLY A 340 -9.05 -5.76 -14.14
CA GLY A 340 -9.01 -4.53 -14.92
C GLY A 340 -9.10 -3.24 -14.08
N VAL A 341 -8.68 -3.27 -12.81
CA VAL A 341 -8.57 -2.05 -11.99
C VAL A 341 -7.49 -1.14 -12.57
N ARG A 342 -7.83 0.12 -12.85
CA ARG A 342 -6.89 1.08 -13.45
C ARG A 342 -5.70 1.31 -12.51
N TYR A 343 -4.50 1.30 -13.05
CA TYR A 343 -3.22 1.48 -12.32
C TYR A 343 -2.75 0.34 -11.41
N ALA A 344 -3.55 -0.71 -11.16
CA ALA A 344 -3.12 -1.85 -10.34
C ALA A 344 -1.89 -2.58 -10.92
N VAL A 345 -1.73 -2.56 -12.24
CA VAL A 345 -0.58 -3.15 -12.95
C VAL A 345 0.75 -2.58 -12.48
N PHE A 346 0.78 -1.30 -12.08
CA PHE A 346 2.01 -0.66 -11.58
C PHE A 346 2.41 -1.16 -10.18
N GLY A 347 1.46 -1.68 -9.40
CA GLY A 347 1.73 -2.25 -8.08
C GLY A 347 2.59 -3.52 -8.18
N LEU A 348 2.40 -4.34 -9.21
CA LEU A 348 3.11 -5.61 -9.39
C LEU A 348 4.65 -5.47 -9.44
N PRO A 349 5.24 -4.68 -10.37
CA PRO A 349 6.69 -4.53 -10.41
C PRO A 349 7.24 -3.83 -9.16
N THR A 350 6.49 -2.91 -8.55
CA THR A 350 6.89 -2.26 -7.30
C THR A 350 6.96 -3.26 -6.15
N THR A 351 5.95 -4.11 -5.98
CA THR A 351 5.96 -5.15 -4.94
C THR A 351 7.10 -6.13 -5.15
N LEU A 352 7.33 -6.62 -6.38
CA LEU A 352 8.44 -7.52 -6.68
C LEU A 352 9.82 -6.88 -6.42
N LEU A 353 9.98 -5.60 -6.78
CA LEU A 353 11.20 -4.86 -6.47
C LEU A 353 11.43 -4.78 -4.95
N VAL A 354 10.41 -4.41 -4.18
CA VAL A 354 10.50 -4.31 -2.71
C VAL A 354 10.78 -5.68 -2.09
N THR A 355 10.18 -6.76 -2.60
CA THR A 355 10.46 -8.13 -2.18
C THR A 355 11.93 -8.47 -2.36
N GLY A 356 12.52 -8.19 -3.53
CA GLY A 356 13.94 -8.44 -3.75
C GLY A 356 14.86 -7.62 -2.84
N LEU A 357 14.51 -6.36 -2.58
CA LEU A 357 15.37 -5.45 -1.83
C LEU A 357 15.33 -5.64 -0.31
N ALA A 358 14.17 -5.97 0.24
CA ALA A 358 13.95 -5.89 1.69
C ALA A 358 13.46 -7.19 2.32
N ALA A 359 12.88 -8.11 1.55
CA ALA A 359 12.22 -9.28 2.11
C ALA A 359 13.20 -10.47 2.21
N PRO A 360 13.42 -11.03 3.40
CA PRO A 360 14.19 -12.26 3.54
C PRO A 360 13.45 -13.42 2.86
N LEU A 361 14.18 -14.19 2.06
CA LEU A 361 13.60 -15.27 1.29
C LEU A 361 13.36 -16.52 2.16
N PRO A 362 12.29 -17.28 1.89
CA PRO A 362 12.04 -18.56 2.56
C PRO A 362 13.21 -19.52 2.36
N GLU A 363 13.56 -20.28 3.40
CA GLU A 363 14.64 -21.27 3.34
C GLU A 363 14.39 -22.34 2.27
N ILE A 364 13.14 -22.75 2.08
CA ILE A 364 12.73 -23.65 0.99
C ILE A 364 12.98 -23.01 -0.38
N GLY A 365 12.77 -21.70 -0.52
CA GLY A 365 13.05 -21.01 -1.77
C GLY A 365 14.56 -21.03 -2.06
N GLN A 366 15.36 -20.73 -1.04
CA GLN A 366 16.82 -20.70 -1.16
C GLN A 366 17.39 -22.08 -1.52
N SER A 367 16.82 -23.17 -1.01
CA SER A 367 17.27 -24.53 -1.35
C SER A 367 17.01 -24.92 -2.81
N VAL A 368 16.01 -24.31 -3.45
CA VAL A 368 15.71 -24.45 -4.89
C VAL A 368 16.54 -23.46 -5.75
N GLY A 369 17.40 -22.65 -5.13
CA GLY A 369 18.23 -21.66 -5.81
C GLY A 369 17.54 -20.31 -6.05
N LEU A 370 16.43 -20.04 -5.38
CA LEU A 370 15.78 -18.74 -5.43
C LEU A 370 16.66 -17.68 -4.78
N THR A 371 16.98 -16.64 -5.53
CA THR A 371 17.86 -15.54 -5.08
C THR A 371 17.15 -14.19 -5.24
N SER A 372 17.53 -13.22 -4.40
CA SER A 372 16.77 -11.97 -4.26
C SER A 372 16.70 -11.13 -5.54
N TRP A 373 17.71 -11.22 -6.42
CA TRP A 373 17.75 -10.49 -7.69
C TRP A 373 16.71 -10.99 -8.71
N MET A 374 16.19 -12.22 -8.55
CA MET A 374 15.19 -12.79 -9.45
C MET A 374 13.86 -12.03 -9.41
N PHE A 375 13.51 -11.42 -8.26
CA PHE A 375 12.27 -10.65 -8.13
C PHE A 375 12.33 -9.30 -8.88
N PRO A 376 13.37 -8.45 -8.72
CA PRO A 376 13.56 -7.29 -9.58
C PRO A 376 13.72 -7.64 -11.06
N ALA A 377 14.33 -8.79 -11.39
CA ALA A 377 14.39 -9.27 -12.77
C ALA A 377 12.98 -9.54 -13.34
N ALA A 378 12.11 -10.20 -12.58
CA ALA A 378 10.71 -10.39 -12.95
C ALA A 378 9.96 -9.04 -13.07
N ALA A 379 10.23 -8.09 -12.17
CA ALA A 379 9.70 -6.73 -12.26
C ALA A 379 10.15 -6.02 -13.55
N CYS A 380 11.40 -6.21 -13.99
CA CYS A 380 11.90 -5.69 -15.26
C CYS A 380 11.12 -6.24 -16.44
N VAL A 381 10.83 -7.55 -16.45
CA VAL A 381 10.05 -8.17 -17.54
C VAL A 381 8.65 -7.56 -17.62
N ILE A 382 7.98 -7.38 -16.49
CA ILE A 382 6.65 -6.74 -16.45
C ILE A 382 6.73 -5.29 -16.95
N LEU A 383 7.69 -4.50 -16.45
CA LEU A 383 7.91 -3.12 -16.89
C LEU A 383 8.30 -3.03 -18.38
N LEU A 384 9.03 -4.00 -18.92
CA LEU A 384 9.35 -4.09 -20.34
C LEU A 384 8.08 -4.30 -21.17
N ILE A 385 7.20 -5.20 -20.77
CA ILE A 385 5.92 -5.41 -21.46
C ILE A 385 5.07 -4.12 -21.40
N MET A 386 5.06 -3.42 -20.27
CA MET A 386 4.32 -2.16 -20.11
C MET A 386 4.89 -1.02 -20.95
N THR A 387 6.22 -0.84 -20.95
CA THR A 387 6.92 0.16 -21.77
C THR A 387 6.70 -0.07 -23.25
N LEU A 388 6.76 -1.32 -23.73
CA LEU A 388 6.51 -1.65 -25.13
C LEU A 388 5.07 -1.34 -25.55
N ARG A 389 4.08 -1.53 -24.65
CA ARG A 389 2.68 -1.15 -24.91
C ARG A 389 2.44 0.37 -24.87
N MET A 390 3.25 1.10 -24.10
CA MET A 390 3.13 2.54 -23.89
C MET A 390 4.43 3.25 -24.26
N ALA A 391 4.94 3.02 -25.47
CA ALA A 391 6.27 3.45 -25.90
C ALA A 391 6.51 4.97 -25.79
N SER A 392 5.43 5.78 -25.84
CA SER A 392 5.49 7.23 -25.69
C SER A 392 5.70 7.73 -24.26
N ALA A 393 5.59 6.86 -23.25
CA ALA A 393 5.72 7.22 -21.84
C ALA A 393 7.18 7.09 -21.38
N ASP A 394 7.89 8.21 -21.35
CA ASP A 394 9.28 8.34 -20.90
C ASP A 394 9.52 7.89 -19.45
N TRP A 395 8.58 8.15 -18.54
CA TRP A 395 8.69 7.76 -17.13
C TRP A 395 8.69 6.24 -16.93
N LEU A 396 8.03 5.48 -17.81
CA LEU A 396 8.04 4.03 -17.79
C LEU A 396 9.41 3.48 -18.19
N TRP A 397 10.06 4.09 -19.20
CA TRP A 397 11.43 3.77 -19.58
C TRP A 397 12.43 4.08 -18.45
N ALA A 398 12.23 5.20 -17.76
CA ALA A 398 13.04 5.56 -16.60
C ALA A 398 12.87 4.57 -15.44
N ALA A 399 11.64 4.14 -15.16
CA ALA A 399 11.36 3.11 -14.16
C ALA A 399 12.01 1.76 -14.53
N LEU A 400 11.85 1.31 -15.77
CA LEU A 400 12.49 0.09 -16.28
C LEU A 400 14.02 0.16 -16.12
N ALA A 401 14.63 1.26 -16.52
CA ALA A 401 16.08 1.46 -16.41
C ALA A 401 16.55 1.41 -14.94
N GLY A 402 15.79 2.03 -14.02
CA GLY A 402 16.08 2.00 -12.59
C GLY A 402 15.99 0.59 -12.01
N VAL A 403 14.92 -0.15 -12.30
CA VAL A 403 14.76 -1.53 -11.82
C VAL A 403 15.85 -2.44 -12.40
N ALA A 404 16.16 -2.30 -13.69
CA ALA A 404 17.21 -3.09 -14.34
C ALA A 404 18.61 -2.80 -13.77
N ALA A 405 18.94 -1.54 -13.49
CA ALA A 405 20.18 -1.19 -12.81
C ALA A 405 20.26 -1.83 -11.43
N THR A 406 19.18 -1.78 -10.65
CA THR A 406 19.10 -2.46 -9.34
C THR A 406 19.28 -3.96 -9.48
N THR A 407 18.65 -4.60 -10.48
CA THR A 407 18.85 -6.03 -10.76
C THR A 407 20.30 -6.35 -11.06
N ILE A 408 20.98 -5.57 -11.91
CA ILE A 408 22.41 -5.78 -12.25
C ILE A 408 23.29 -5.69 -10.99
N ALA A 409 23.03 -4.70 -10.13
CA ALA A 409 23.77 -4.56 -8.88
C ALA A 409 23.59 -5.78 -7.96
N MET A 410 22.35 -6.23 -7.80
CA MET A 410 22.03 -7.40 -6.97
C MET A 410 22.57 -8.72 -7.54
N VAL A 411 22.62 -8.87 -8.87
CA VAL A 411 23.26 -10.02 -9.52
C VAL A 411 24.75 -10.03 -9.21
N GLY A 412 25.44 -8.89 -9.33
CA GLY A 412 26.85 -8.80 -8.97
C GLY A 412 27.12 -9.19 -7.52
N ASP A 413 26.29 -8.72 -6.58
CA ASP A 413 26.37 -9.09 -5.17
C ASP A 413 26.19 -10.60 -4.95
N ALA A 414 25.17 -11.21 -5.58
CA ALA A 414 24.87 -12.64 -5.45
C ALA A 414 25.98 -13.56 -5.95
N TYR A 415 26.77 -13.13 -6.93
CA TYR A 415 27.92 -13.89 -7.47
C TYR A 415 29.27 -13.47 -6.86
N GLY A 416 29.29 -12.66 -5.80
CA GLY A 416 30.53 -12.22 -5.14
C GLY A 416 31.30 -11.12 -5.88
N HIS A 417 30.72 -10.56 -6.94
CA HIS A 417 31.26 -9.47 -7.76
C HIS A 417 30.58 -8.13 -7.44
N GLN A 418 30.45 -7.79 -6.16
CA GLN A 418 29.67 -6.64 -5.69
C GLN A 418 30.11 -5.31 -6.33
N ILE A 419 31.42 -5.06 -6.40
CA ILE A 419 31.97 -3.82 -6.96
C ILE A 419 31.72 -3.75 -8.48
N ASP A 420 31.96 -4.85 -9.20
CA ASP A 420 31.76 -4.91 -10.65
C ASP A 420 30.28 -4.76 -11.01
N GLY A 421 29.38 -5.37 -10.22
CA GLY A 421 27.93 -5.22 -10.35
C GLY A 421 27.47 -3.78 -10.15
N LEU A 422 27.98 -3.09 -9.14
CA LEU A 422 27.69 -1.66 -8.91
C LEU A 422 28.20 -0.77 -10.03
N ILE A 423 29.40 -1.04 -10.56
CA ILE A 423 29.96 -0.31 -11.70
C ILE A 423 29.09 -0.54 -12.95
N ALA A 424 28.72 -1.79 -13.24
CA ALA A 424 27.88 -2.13 -14.38
C ALA A 424 26.48 -1.50 -14.25
N ALA A 425 25.87 -1.54 -13.06
CA ALA A 425 24.57 -0.93 -12.78
C ALA A 425 24.58 0.59 -12.96
N THR A 426 25.61 1.27 -12.44
CA THR A 426 25.75 2.73 -12.58
C THR A 426 26.04 3.15 -14.02
N ALA A 427 26.87 2.40 -14.74
CA ALA A 427 27.12 2.61 -16.16
C ALA A 427 25.84 2.43 -16.99
N PHE A 428 25.09 1.34 -16.74
CA PHE A 428 23.81 1.06 -17.39
C PHE A 428 22.78 2.17 -17.11
N ALA A 429 22.61 2.56 -15.84
CA ALA A 429 21.67 3.62 -15.46
C ALA A 429 22.04 4.94 -16.15
N THR A 430 23.32 5.29 -16.18
CA THR A 430 23.80 6.53 -16.85
C THR A 430 23.52 6.49 -18.34
N LEU A 431 23.84 5.37 -19.01
CA LEU A 431 23.56 5.19 -20.43
C LEU A 431 22.05 5.28 -20.72
N ALA A 432 21.22 4.64 -19.90
CA ALA A 432 19.77 4.70 -20.04
C ALA A 432 19.24 6.14 -19.86
N MET A 433 19.73 6.89 -18.87
CA MET A 433 19.38 8.31 -18.68
C MET A 433 19.73 9.15 -19.91
N LEU A 434 20.90 8.91 -20.52
CA LEU A 434 21.33 9.58 -21.75
C LEU A 434 20.41 9.23 -22.91
N ILE A 435 20.10 7.95 -23.13
CA ILE A 435 19.23 7.49 -24.22
C ILE A 435 17.82 8.05 -24.08
N ILE A 436 17.21 7.95 -22.90
CA ILE A 436 15.88 8.51 -22.61
C ILE A 436 15.91 10.04 -22.81
N GLY A 437 16.96 10.69 -22.31
CA GLY A 437 17.21 12.11 -22.50
C GLY A 437 17.29 12.52 -23.98
N ALA A 438 17.87 11.68 -24.84
CA ALA A 438 17.99 11.95 -26.27
C ALA A 438 16.67 11.73 -27.03
N LEU A 439 15.95 10.67 -26.70
CA LEU A 439 14.73 10.26 -27.42
C LEU A 439 13.52 11.14 -27.07
N PHE A 440 13.39 11.55 -25.81
CA PHE A 440 12.20 12.25 -25.32
C PHE A 440 12.44 13.74 -25.09
N LYS A 441 11.40 14.56 -25.32
CA LYS A 441 11.43 16.03 -25.16
C LYS A 441 10.70 16.53 -23.91
N THR A 442 10.32 15.63 -23.02
CA THR A 442 9.58 15.87 -21.78
C THR A 442 10.43 16.53 -20.70
N GLN A 443 9.79 17.07 -19.65
CA GLN A 443 10.48 17.65 -18.50
C GLN A 443 11.35 16.61 -17.76
N LEU A 444 10.87 15.37 -17.62
CA LEU A 444 11.64 14.28 -17.02
C LEU A 444 12.89 13.97 -17.85
N ALA A 445 12.80 13.89 -19.17
CA ALA A 445 13.96 13.67 -20.03
C ALA A 445 15.00 14.81 -19.93
N VAL A 446 14.56 16.04 -19.67
CA VAL A 446 15.46 17.17 -19.38
C VAL A 446 16.13 17.00 -18.01
N LEU A 447 15.38 16.61 -16.97
CA LEU A 447 15.92 16.33 -15.64
C LEU A 447 16.96 15.19 -15.68
N LEU A 448 16.65 14.09 -16.37
CA LEU A 448 17.54 12.94 -16.53
C LEU A 448 18.85 13.32 -17.24
N ARG A 449 18.81 14.27 -18.19
CA ARG A 449 20.04 14.81 -18.81
C ARG A 449 20.91 15.55 -17.80
N TYR A 450 20.32 16.39 -16.95
CA TYR A 450 21.09 17.11 -15.92
C TYR A 450 21.66 16.15 -14.88
N LEU A 451 20.88 15.15 -14.46
CA LEU A 451 21.36 14.10 -13.55
C LEU A 451 22.50 13.29 -14.18
N ALA A 452 22.37 12.85 -15.42
CA ALA A 452 23.43 12.14 -16.14
C ALA A 452 24.71 12.99 -16.25
N ALA A 453 24.60 14.28 -16.57
CA ALA A 453 25.74 15.20 -16.61
C ALA A 453 26.44 15.31 -15.24
N GLY A 454 25.66 15.40 -14.17
CA GLY A 454 26.17 15.41 -12.80
C GLY A 454 26.91 14.12 -12.44
N VAL A 455 26.28 12.96 -12.68
CA VAL A 455 26.87 11.62 -12.42
C VAL A 455 28.16 11.43 -13.22
N MET A 456 28.19 11.77 -14.51
CA MET A 456 29.40 11.65 -15.33
C MET A 456 30.52 12.59 -14.89
N SER A 457 30.19 13.81 -14.44
CA SER A 457 31.17 14.76 -13.93
C SER A 457 31.77 14.26 -12.60
N PHE A 458 30.92 13.77 -11.71
CA PHE A 458 31.35 13.18 -10.44
C PHE A 458 32.20 11.92 -10.64
N ALA A 459 31.79 11.03 -11.55
CA ALA A 459 32.56 9.84 -11.90
C ALA A 459 33.96 10.20 -12.41
N ALA A 460 34.09 11.22 -13.26
CA ALA A 460 35.40 11.69 -13.73
C ALA A 460 36.28 12.21 -12.59
N ILE A 461 35.71 12.94 -11.63
CA ILE A 461 36.44 13.41 -10.44
C ILE A 461 36.93 12.24 -9.58
N VAL A 462 36.09 11.23 -9.34
CA VAL A 462 36.44 10.03 -8.57
C VAL A 462 37.54 9.22 -9.27
N ILE A 463 37.44 9.06 -10.60
CA ILE A 463 38.46 8.41 -11.42
C ILE A 463 39.79 9.14 -11.28
N VAL A 464 39.79 10.48 -11.38
CA VAL A 464 40.98 11.29 -11.19
C VAL A 464 41.58 11.09 -9.80
N PHE A 465 40.76 11.20 -8.76
CA PHE A 465 41.21 11.03 -7.39
C PHE A 465 41.83 9.64 -7.14
N ARG A 466 41.18 8.58 -7.64
CA ARG A 466 41.69 7.21 -7.54
C ARG A 466 42.99 7.02 -8.32
N SER A 467 43.08 7.61 -9.52
CA SER A 467 44.27 7.58 -10.38
C SER A 467 45.48 8.27 -9.75
N LEU A 468 45.26 9.28 -8.91
CA LEU A 468 46.31 9.98 -8.15
C LEU A 468 46.82 9.12 -6.97
N GLN A 469 45.92 8.39 -6.31
CA GLN A 469 46.27 7.50 -5.20
C GLN A 469 46.99 6.24 -5.67
N ASN A 470 46.44 5.53 -6.66
CA ASN A 470 46.98 4.29 -7.19
C ASN A 470 47.02 4.36 -8.73
N PRO A 471 48.20 4.63 -9.33
CA PRO A 471 48.32 4.80 -10.77
C PRO A 471 48.22 3.45 -11.47
N GLN A 472 46.99 3.07 -11.83
CA GLN A 472 46.72 1.97 -12.74
C GLN A 472 46.30 2.53 -14.09
N ASP A 473 46.95 2.08 -15.18
CA ASP A 473 46.71 2.59 -16.53
C ASP A 473 45.24 2.47 -16.97
N MET A 474 44.53 1.43 -16.51
CA MET A 474 43.10 1.22 -16.81
C MET A 474 42.19 2.35 -16.32
N VAL A 475 42.50 2.97 -15.18
CA VAL A 475 41.68 4.06 -14.62
C VAL A 475 41.76 5.31 -15.49
N LEU A 476 42.92 5.54 -16.12
CA LEU A 476 43.14 6.67 -17.01
C LEU A 476 42.31 6.53 -18.30
N TYR A 477 42.35 5.35 -18.92
CA TYR A 477 41.55 5.08 -20.13
C TYR A 477 40.04 5.22 -19.89
N ALA A 478 39.55 4.85 -18.71
CA ALA A 478 38.15 5.05 -18.33
C ALA A 478 37.76 6.54 -18.28
N GLY A 479 38.63 7.39 -17.74
CA GLY A 479 38.40 8.85 -17.72
C GLY A 479 38.34 9.47 -19.13
N GLY A 480 39.23 9.03 -20.02
CA GLY A 480 39.22 9.45 -21.43
C GLY A 480 37.95 9.00 -22.17
N ALA A 481 37.52 7.74 -21.95
CA ALA A 481 36.30 7.20 -22.56
C ALA A 481 35.04 8.01 -22.17
N ILE A 482 34.91 8.39 -20.89
CA ILE A 482 33.79 9.21 -20.40
C ILE A 482 33.75 10.58 -21.10
N ALA A 483 34.91 11.22 -21.29
CA ALA A 483 35.00 12.50 -22.00
C ALA A 483 34.54 12.38 -23.47
N VAL A 484 34.94 11.31 -24.16
CA VAL A 484 34.51 11.02 -25.55
C VAL A 484 33.01 10.77 -25.61
N VAL A 485 32.44 10.01 -24.68
CA VAL A 485 31.00 9.76 -24.61
C VAL A 485 30.21 11.06 -24.37
N SER A 486 30.64 11.91 -23.45
CA SER A 486 30.02 13.23 -23.21
C SER A 486 30.05 14.12 -24.45
N LEU A 487 31.17 14.14 -25.17
CA LEU A 487 31.34 14.93 -26.39
C LEU A 487 30.40 14.42 -27.50
N ALA A 488 30.41 13.11 -27.76
CA ALA A 488 29.55 12.48 -28.75
C ALA A 488 28.07 12.73 -28.44
N TYR A 489 27.68 12.62 -27.17
CA TYR A 489 26.31 12.90 -26.72
C TYR A 489 25.93 14.38 -26.91
N GLY A 490 26.85 15.31 -26.58
CA GLY A 490 26.64 16.74 -26.79
C GLY A 490 26.45 17.11 -28.27
N MET A 491 27.18 16.44 -29.16
CA MET A 491 27.02 16.57 -30.61
C MET A 491 25.67 16.03 -31.08
N LEU A 492 25.26 14.86 -30.58
CA LEU A 492 23.99 14.21 -30.94
C LEU A 492 22.77 15.08 -30.58
N ILE A 493 22.75 15.65 -29.37
CA ILE A 493 21.62 16.48 -28.89
C ILE A 493 21.72 17.93 -29.33
N ARG A 494 22.85 18.35 -29.91
CA ARG A 494 23.13 19.74 -30.34
C ARG A 494 22.94 20.76 -29.21
N ARG A 495 23.29 20.40 -27.96
CA ARG A 495 23.18 21.28 -26.79
C ARG A 495 24.55 21.65 -26.23
N ARG A 496 24.81 22.96 -26.18
CA ARG A 496 26.10 23.53 -25.74
C ARG A 496 26.49 23.17 -24.30
N GLY A 497 25.52 22.91 -23.42
CA GLY A 497 25.81 22.52 -22.02
C GLY A 497 26.65 21.26 -21.89
N TRP A 498 26.47 20.28 -22.78
CA TRP A 498 27.24 19.03 -22.76
C TRP A 498 28.69 19.20 -23.23
N LEU A 499 28.97 20.25 -24.03
CA LEU A 499 30.34 20.61 -24.38
C LEU A 499 31.12 21.10 -23.16
N ALA A 500 30.46 21.79 -22.22
CA ALA A 500 31.09 22.21 -20.98
C ALA A 500 31.43 21.00 -20.08
N VAL A 501 30.55 20.00 -20.02
CA VAL A 501 30.80 18.74 -19.29
C VAL A 501 31.96 17.97 -19.90
N ALA A 502 31.98 17.81 -21.23
CA ALA A 502 33.08 17.15 -21.94
C ALA A 502 34.41 17.90 -21.77
N ALA A 503 34.40 19.25 -21.82
CA ALA A 503 35.58 20.06 -21.58
C ALA A 503 36.12 19.90 -20.15
N LEU A 504 35.23 19.89 -19.15
CA LEU A 504 35.62 19.65 -17.75
C LEU A 504 36.31 18.28 -17.60
N GLN A 505 35.73 17.23 -18.19
CA GLN A 505 36.29 15.88 -18.15
C GLN A 505 37.63 15.77 -18.88
N ALA A 506 37.77 16.44 -20.03
CA ALA A 506 39.03 16.50 -20.77
C ALA A 506 40.13 17.20 -19.97
N VAL A 507 39.82 18.31 -19.29
CA VAL A 507 40.76 19.01 -18.40
C VAL A 507 41.21 18.09 -17.25
N LEU A 508 40.28 17.39 -16.62
CA LEU A 508 40.56 16.43 -15.55
C LEU A 508 41.49 15.30 -16.04
N PHE A 509 41.21 14.73 -17.22
CA PHE A 509 42.03 13.69 -17.84
C PHE A 509 43.44 14.18 -18.21
N CYS A 510 43.56 15.35 -18.83
CA CYS A 510 44.86 15.93 -19.15
C CYS A 510 45.69 16.22 -17.89
N GLY A 511 45.04 16.66 -16.80
CA GLY A 511 45.66 16.87 -15.51
C GLY A 511 46.24 15.60 -14.91
N THR A 512 45.49 14.49 -14.91
CA THR A 512 45.98 13.20 -14.41
C THR A 512 47.06 12.59 -15.26
N PHE A 513 46.92 12.63 -16.59
CA PHE A 513 47.94 12.15 -17.52
C PHE A 513 49.26 12.89 -17.31
N SER A 514 49.20 14.22 -17.16
CA SER A 514 50.38 15.06 -16.88
C SER A 514 51.03 14.71 -15.53
N TYR A 515 50.23 14.49 -14.49
CA TYR A 515 50.74 14.10 -13.16
C TYR A 515 51.39 12.71 -13.14
N GLN A 516 50.77 11.70 -13.77
CA GLN A 516 51.34 10.35 -13.86
C GLN A 516 52.61 10.32 -14.72
N GLY A 517 52.62 11.08 -15.81
CA GLY A 517 53.80 11.28 -16.62
C GLY A 517 54.97 11.87 -15.83
N HIS A 518 54.71 12.85 -14.97
CA HIS A 518 55.70 13.41 -14.05
C HIS A 518 56.23 12.38 -13.04
N ARG A 519 55.34 11.61 -12.41
CA ARG A 519 55.69 10.61 -11.38
C ARG A 519 56.46 9.41 -11.94
N SER A 520 56.16 8.96 -13.15
CA SER A 520 56.80 7.79 -13.79
C SER A 520 58.22 8.04 -14.30
N GLY A 521 58.77 9.25 -14.12
CA GLY A 521 60.14 9.60 -14.52
C GLY A 521 60.33 9.73 -16.04
N LYS A 522 59.40 9.23 -16.87
CA LYS A 522 59.43 9.35 -18.34
C LYS A 522 59.33 10.79 -18.82
N LEU A 523 58.69 11.69 -18.05
CA LEU A 523 58.67 13.14 -18.33
C LEU A 523 59.69 13.97 -17.53
N ARG A 524 60.55 13.36 -16.71
CA ARG A 524 61.55 14.12 -15.90
C ARG A 524 62.64 14.78 -16.76
N ARG A 525 62.71 14.48 -18.07
CA ARG A 525 63.57 15.16 -19.05
C ARG A 525 62.85 16.14 -19.99
N LEU A 526 61.52 16.26 -19.91
CA LEU A 526 60.76 17.22 -20.73
C LEU A 526 60.23 18.36 -19.85
N ASN A 527 61.11 19.35 -19.68
CA ASN A 527 60.83 20.77 -19.53
C ASN A 527 59.49 21.21 -18.88
N TRP A 528 59.63 21.75 -17.65
CA TRP A 528 58.65 22.50 -16.84
C TRP A 528 57.73 23.50 -17.59
N PRO A 529 58.12 24.15 -18.71
CA PRO A 529 57.27 25.10 -19.45
C PRO A 529 56.01 24.52 -20.11
N ILE A 530 55.96 23.21 -20.43
CA ILE A 530 54.80 22.64 -21.13
C ILE A 530 53.64 22.42 -20.16
N ALA A 531 53.93 22.04 -18.91
CA ALA A 531 52.94 21.89 -17.86
C ALA A 531 52.36 23.23 -17.40
N SER A 532 53.19 24.29 -17.30
CA SER A 532 52.72 25.64 -17.02
C SER A 532 51.96 26.25 -18.19
N GLY A 533 52.37 25.95 -19.44
CA GLY A 533 51.66 26.35 -20.66
C GLY A 533 50.25 25.77 -20.75
N LEU A 534 50.06 24.49 -20.39
CA LEU A 534 48.73 23.87 -20.39
C LEU A 534 47.83 24.42 -19.28
N MET A 535 48.37 24.72 -18.09
CA MET A 535 47.63 25.40 -17.02
C MET A 535 47.24 26.82 -17.42
N CYS A 536 48.14 27.59 -18.02
CA CYS A 536 47.85 28.93 -18.56
C CYS A 536 46.84 28.88 -19.70
N LEU A 537 46.84 27.83 -20.52
CA LEU A 537 45.84 27.62 -21.57
C LEU A 537 44.45 27.34 -20.98
N CYS A 538 44.34 26.49 -19.96
CA CYS A 538 43.08 26.21 -19.27
C CYS A 538 42.51 27.46 -18.57
N VAL A 539 43.36 28.24 -17.90
CA VAL A 539 42.98 29.53 -17.30
C VAL A 539 42.60 30.54 -18.38
N GLY A 540 43.34 30.60 -19.49
CA GLY A 540 43.06 31.45 -20.65
C GLY A 540 41.72 31.12 -21.31
N VAL A 541 41.41 29.84 -21.51
CA VAL A 541 40.13 29.38 -22.10
C VAL A 541 38.96 29.66 -21.16
N ALA A 542 39.11 29.47 -19.85
CA ALA A 542 38.08 29.81 -18.84
C ALA A 542 37.80 31.33 -18.78
N ILE A 543 38.84 32.16 -18.85
CA ILE A 543 38.70 33.63 -18.88
C ILE A 543 38.10 34.10 -20.22
N THR A 544 38.44 33.46 -21.33
CA THR A 544 37.94 33.83 -22.67
C THR A 544 36.49 33.40 -22.89
N THR A 545 36.07 32.27 -22.31
CA THR A 545 34.66 31.86 -22.27
C THR A 545 33.82 32.70 -21.30
N GLY A 546 34.41 33.19 -20.21
CA GLY A 546 33.78 34.21 -19.34
C GLY A 546 33.62 35.58 -19.98
N LYS A 547 34.55 36.00 -20.87
CA LYS A 547 34.54 37.32 -21.53
C LYS A 547 33.73 37.40 -22.83
N THR A 548 33.38 36.29 -23.47
CA THR A 548 32.74 36.30 -24.81
C THR A 548 31.24 36.62 -24.82
N GLY A 549 30.64 37.07 -23.72
CA GLY A 549 29.34 37.76 -23.74
C GLY A 549 28.15 36.94 -24.26
N LEU A 550 28.30 35.62 -24.37
CA LEU A 550 27.26 34.74 -24.92
C LEU A 550 26.06 34.58 -23.96
N TYR A 551 26.27 34.79 -22.66
CA TYR A 551 25.21 34.76 -21.64
C TYR A 551 24.31 36.00 -21.72
N ARG A 552 24.85 37.16 -22.12
CA ARG A 552 24.10 38.41 -22.25
C ARG A 552 23.16 38.41 -23.46
N ARG A 553 23.58 37.78 -24.57
CA ARG A 553 22.74 37.63 -25.79
C ARG A 553 21.58 36.64 -25.67
N ILE A 554 21.54 35.79 -24.63
CA ILE A 554 20.41 34.88 -24.37
C ILE A 554 19.44 35.49 -23.34
N ALA A 555 19.94 36.30 -22.40
CA ALA A 555 19.11 37.07 -21.48
C ALA A 555 18.38 38.25 -22.19
N GLU A 556 19.04 38.92 -23.14
CA GLU A 556 18.47 40.07 -23.85
C GLU A 556 17.51 39.67 -25.01
N ARG A 557 17.38 38.38 -25.35
CA ARG A 557 16.39 37.91 -26.35
C ARG A 557 15.02 37.57 -25.78
N LYS A 558 14.75 37.92 -24.51
CA LYS A 558 13.45 37.70 -23.84
C LYS A 558 12.86 38.98 -23.22
N GLY A 559 13.21 40.13 -23.78
CA GLY A 559 12.69 41.43 -23.31
C GLY A 559 12.59 42.47 -24.43
N ASP A 560 11.91 42.15 -25.53
CA ASP A 560 11.20 43.20 -26.29
C ASP A 560 10.22 42.60 -27.32
N ARG A 561 9.00 42.37 -26.84
CA ARG A 561 7.76 42.58 -27.60
C ARG A 561 6.73 43.13 -26.62
N LYS A 562 6.84 44.42 -26.30
CA LYS A 562 5.65 45.19 -25.92
C LYS A 562 4.77 45.32 -27.18
N PRO A 563 3.46 45.04 -27.10
CA PRO A 563 2.54 45.45 -28.16
C PRO A 563 2.47 46.98 -28.17
N SER A 564 2.81 47.58 -29.31
CA SER A 564 2.47 48.97 -29.62
C SER A 564 1.01 49.04 -30.06
N GLY A 565 0.25 49.95 -29.45
CA GLY A 565 -0.97 50.49 -30.05
C GLY A 565 -2.25 50.23 -29.27
N PHE A 566 -2.50 51.03 -28.23
CA PHE A 566 -3.83 51.59 -28.03
C PHE A 566 -3.67 53.09 -27.83
N GLN A 567 -4.03 53.84 -28.87
CA GLN A 567 -4.20 55.28 -28.86
C GLN A 567 -5.44 55.60 -28.02
N SER A 568 -5.27 56.51 -27.07
CA SER A 568 -6.36 57.30 -26.51
C SER A 568 -6.67 58.45 -27.47
N GLY A 569 -7.91 58.55 -27.93
CA GLY A 569 -8.41 59.70 -28.67
C GLY A 569 -9.90 59.58 -28.93
N LEU A 570 -10.69 60.22 -28.04
CA LEU A 570 -12.15 60.42 -28.04
C LEU A 570 -13.03 59.21 -27.68
#